data_AF-A0A9W6ZL52-F1
#
_entry.id   AF-A0A9W6ZL52-F1
#
_cell.length_a   1.000
_cell.length_b   1.000
_cell.length_c   1.000
_cell.angle_alpha   90.00
_cell.angle_beta   90.00
_cell.angle_gamma   90.00
#
_symmetry.space_group_name_H-M   'P 1'
#
loop_
_entity.id
_entity.type
_entity.pdbx_description
1 polymer ?
#
loop_
_entity_poly.entity_id
_entity_poly.type
_entity_poly.pdbx_seq_one_letter_code
_entity_poly.pdbx_strand_id
1 'polypeptide(L)'
;MTLPRELTDIIQEWVLEHGGVECTIENGRDDLIDAYCRIVGKSKKQASACVTRLLSKYRGIIAPQNTPHGYVKKAIGENTSPHPDNANERNFITNAKIKEERREAAIQWHLEHGESVPLSDEEIKEKVSQIISDIDIGGLGTLQDLQDVPSVAIYIGETKRTLKEESLAWLTKRGKCRPVLVHSDHSTITMKTAVEVYGFKSQIVYESSLLLNASAVEDKLQAAFMHLKLGSQRQWRECGMGRSSDMDDVEEKEVYKVFVTYSTQVAKLLKEGIIKIQLDEDEDDDDDEEEEEEVPKVKKSRREASLKTTQGKGRGCVRRFTYGNYVWENTNGESDSDSDVDVDVPKGWGTLGAKKRKK
;
A
#
# COMPACT_ATOMS: atom_id res chain seq x y z
N MET A 1 5.68 23.96 17.33
CA MET A 1 6.02 24.91 18.43
C MET A 1 7.50 25.30 18.43
N THR A 2 7.80 26.56 18.14
CA THR A 2 9.13 27.14 18.38
C THR A 2 9.33 27.35 19.88
N LEU A 3 10.44 26.84 20.42
CA LEU A 3 10.78 27.06 21.83
C LEU A 3 11.16 28.52 22.04
N PRO A 4 10.77 29.13 23.17
CA PRO A 4 11.26 30.45 23.54
C PRO A 4 12.79 30.48 23.54
N ARG A 5 13.37 31.51 22.91
CA ARG A 5 14.83 31.66 22.76
C ARG A 5 15.55 31.61 24.11
N GLU A 6 14.98 32.25 25.14
CA GLU A 6 15.51 32.25 26.51
C GLU A 6 15.74 30.83 27.06
N LEU A 7 14.79 29.92 26.86
CA LEU A 7 14.91 28.54 27.33
C LEU A 7 15.99 27.77 26.54
N THR A 8 16.12 28.06 25.25
CA THR A 8 17.15 27.45 24.41
C THR A 8 18.54 27.87 24.89
N ASP A 9 18.73 29.16 25.16
CA ASP A 9 20.01 29.72 25.61
C ASP A 9 20.42 29.12 26.96
N ILE A 10 19.48 29.01 27.93
CA ILE A 10 19.72 28.38 29.24
C ILE A 10 20.17 26.92 29.10
N ILE A 11 19.50 26.14 28.25
CA ILE A 11 19.84 24.72 28.06
C ILE A 11 21.19 24.58 27.34
N GLN A 12 21.49 25.44 26.37
CA GLN A 12 22.77 25.44 25.68
C GLN A 12 23.92 25.83 26.60
N GLU A 13 23.75 26.85 27.44
CA GLU A 13 24.73 27.27 28.44
C GLU A 13 25.04 26.13 29.41
N TRP A 14 23.99 25.48 29.93
CA TRP A 14 24.14 24.30 30.79
C TRP A 14 24.94 23.19 30.08
N VAL A 15 24.62 22.91 28.80
CA VAL A 15 25.32 21.89 27.99
C VAL A 15 26.78 22.26 27.73
N LEU A 16 27.08 23.53 27.50
CA LEU A 16 28.46 24.01 27.33
C LEU A 16 29.28 23.87 28.61
N GLU A 17 28.68 24.15 29.77
CA GLU A 17 29.34 24.06 31.07
C GLU A 17 29.61 22.61 31.49
N HIS A 18 28.63 21.72 31.31
CA HIS A 18 28.67 20.35 31.84
C HIS A 18 29.06 19.29 30.80
N GLY A 19 29.14 19.64 29.52
CA GLY A 19 29.49 18.75 28.43
C GLY A 19 28.65 17.47 28.40
N GLY A 20 29.31 16.33 28.49
CA GLY A 20 28.68 15.00 28.44
C GLY A 20 28.14 14.45 29.77
N VAL A 21 28.26 15.19 30.89
CA VAL A 21 27.88 14.72 32.23
C VAL A 21 26.37 14.54 32.34
N GLU A 22 25.86 13.46 32.93
CA GLU A 22 24.42 13.23 33.10
C GLU A 22 23.74 14.37 33.89
N CYS A 23 22.57 14.85 33.44
CA CYS A 23 21.83 15.90 34.14
C CYS A 23 21.03 15.31 35.31
N THR A 24 21.56 15.50 36.53
CA THR A 24 21.04 15.04 37.82
C THR A 24 20.56 16.24 38.64
N ILE A 25 19.86 15.98 39.75
CA ILE A 25 19.43 17.04 40.67
C ILE A 25 20.63 17.84 41.19
N GLU A 26 21.76 17.17 41.43
CA GLU A 26 22.99 17.77 41.97
C GLU A 26 23.69 18.74 41.02
N ASN A 27 23.43 18.66 39.72
CA ASN A 27 24.04 19.55 38.72
C ASN A 27 22.99 20.38 37.96
N GLY A 28 21.91 20.76 38.64
CA GLY A 28 21.00 21.80 38.14
C GLY A 28 19.83 21.29 37.31
N ARG A 29 19.47 20.00 37.37
CA ARG A 29 18.27 19.49 36.70
C ARG A 29 16.99 20.20 37.17
N ASP A 30 16.85 20.42 38.47
CA ASP A 30 15.67 21.09 39.03
C ASP A 30 15.61 22.56 38.59
N ASP A 31 16.75 23.23 38.44
CA ASP A 31 16.84 24.60 37.94
C ASP A 31 16.36 24.71 36.49
N LEU A 32 16.75 23.74 35.63
CA LEU A 32 16.26 23.67 34.25
C LEU A 32 14.75 23.39 34.18
N ILE A 33 14.23 22.53 35.06
CA ILE A 33 12.79 22.24 35.15
C ILE A 33 12.01 23.47 35.59
N ASP A 34 12.50 24.18 36.61
CA ASP A 34 11.85 25.37 37.13
C ASP A 34 11.92 26.53 36.13
N ALA A 35 13.03 26.69 35.40
CA ALA A 35 13.14 27.61 34.28
C ALA A 35 12.12 27.28 33.17
N TYR A 36 11.98 26.01 32.80
CA TYR A 36 10.98 25.56 31.82
C TYR A 36 9.56 25.86 32.31
N CYS A 37 9.25 25.54 33.56
CA CYS A 37 7.94 25.84 34.17
C CYS A 37 7.64 27.34 34.17
N ARG A 38 8.62 28.18 34.49
CA ARG A 38 8.49 29.65 34.50
C ARG A 38 8.22 30.21 33.11
N ILE A 39 8.96 29.76 32.10
CA ILE A 39 8.91 30.30 30.74
C ILE A 39 7.68 29.79 29.98
N VAL A 40 7.33 28.50 30.13
CA VAL A 40 6.30 27.83 29.31
C VAL A 40 4.98 27.60 30.07
N GLY A 41 4.97 27.73 31.40
CA GLY A 41 3.76 27.58 32.22
C GLY A 41 3.23 26.14 32.32
N LYS A 42 4.08 25.13 32.11
CA LYS A 42 3.69 23.70 32.18
C LYS A 42 3.95 23.11 33.56
N SER A 43 3.34 21.95 33.84
CA SER A 43 3.58 21.21 35.09
C SER A 43 5.01 20.69 35.19
N LYS A 44 5.55 20.53 36.42
CA LYS A 44 6.91 20.00 36.65
C LYS A 44 7.14 18.62 35.99
N LYS A 45 6.11 17.77 35.95
CA LYS A 45 6.18 16.46 35.27
C LYS A 45 6.40 16.60 33.77
N GLN A 46 5.64 17.50 33.12
CA GLN A 46 5.81 17.78 31.69
C GLN A 46 7.16 18.46 31.42
N ALA A 47 7.55 19.42 32.24
CA ALA A 47 8.83 20.11 32.15
C ALA A 47 10.02 19.14 32.25
N SER A 48 10.01 18.19 33.20
CA SER A 48 11.08 17.18 33.33
C SER A 48 11.25 16.32 32.07
N ALA A 49 10.14 15.89 31.46
CA ALA A 49 10.19 15.14 30.20
C ALA A 49 10.73 16.01 29.05
N CYS A 50 10.27 17.25 28.94
CA CYS A 50 10.74 18.20 27.92
C CYS A 50 12.23 18.54 28.09
N VAL A 51 12.69 18.89 29.29
CA VAL A 51 14.10 19.17 29.59
C VAL A 51 15.00 17.99 29.21
N THR A 52 14.57 16.76 29.51
CA THR A 52 15.31 15.55 29.11
C THR A 52 15.48 15.46 27.59
N ARG A 53 14.40 15.73 26.84
CA ARG A 53 14.41 15.70 25.37
C ARG A 53 15.29 16.82 24.80
N LEU A 54 15.24 18.02 25.39
CA LEU A 54 16.03 19.17 24.95
C LEU A 54 17.52 18.98 25.22
N LEU A 55 17.89 18.49 26.40
CA LEU A 55 19.29 18.15 26.69
C LEU A 55 19.81 17.09 25.72
N SER A 56 19.00 16.08 25.38
CA SER A 56 19.36 15.07 24.38
C SER A 56 19.59 15.69 23.00
N LYS A 57 18.75 16.65 22.61
CA LYS A 57 18.88 17.39 21.35
C LYS A 57 20.15 18.24 21.30
N TYR A 58 20.44 19.02 22.34
CA TYR A 58 21.54 19.99 22.33
C TYR A 58 22.92 19.39 22.65
N ARG A 59 23.00 18.28 23.39
CA ARG A 59 24.29 17.61 23.64
C ARG A 59 24.87 16.92 22.40
N GLY A 60 24.07 16.65 21.38
CA GLY A 60 24.50 15.88 20.20
C GLY A 60 24.95 14.44 20.52
N ILE A 61 24.74 13.96 21.76
CA ILE A 61 25.29 12.71 22.28
C ILE A 61 24.13 11.79 22.71
N ILE A 62 24.06 10.65 22.04
CA ILE A 62 23.33 9.45 22.46
C ILE A 62 23.93 8.97 23.78
N ALA A 63 23.09 8.74 24.80
CA ALA A 63 23.48 8.12 26.06
C ALA A 63 24.14 6.74 25.81
N PRO A 64 25.48 6.62 25.88
CA PRO A 64 26.18 5.37 25.55
C PRO A 64 25.86 4.27 26.57
N GLN A 65 25.55 4.66 27.81
CA GLN A 65 25.17 3.77 28.91
C GLN A 65 23.90 2.93 28.66
N ASN A 66 23.06 3.28 27.68
CA ASN A 66 21.88 2.49 27.30
C ASN A 66 22.09 1.60 26.08
N THR A 67 23.31 1.50 25.54
CA THR A 67 23.62 0.43 24.58
C THR A 67 23.72 -0.90 25.34
N PRO A 68 23.03 -1.97 24.91
CA PRO A 68 23.08 -3.26 25.60
C PRO A 68 24.54 -3.71 25.77
N HIS A 69 24.89 -4.22 26.94
CA HIS A 69 26.20 -4.83 27.19
C HIS A 69 26.54 -5.83 26.07
N GLY A 70 27.59 -5.54 25.29
CA GLY A 70 28.05 -6.41 24.20
C GLY A 70 28.19 -5.74 22.83
N TYR A 71 27.64 -4.54 22.61
CA TYR A 71 27.87 -3.81 21.37
C TYR A 71 29.17 -3.00 21.42
N VAL A 72 30.02 -3.15 20.41
CA VAL A 72 31.24 -2.35 20.25
C VAL A 72 30.83 -0.88 20.12
N LYS A 73 31.42 -0.02 20.96
CA LYS A 73 31.20 1.42 20.87
C LYS A 73 31.65 1.90 19.49
N LYS A 74 30.70 2.35 18.67
CA LYS A 74 30.98 3.01 17.38
C LYS A 74 31.78 4.28 17.61
N ALA A 75 32.59 4.67 16.64
CA ALA A 75 33.38 5.90 16.73
C ALA A 75 32.45 7.13 16.78
N ILE A 76 32.92 8.21 17.43
CA ILE A 76 32.19 9.48 17.48
C ILE A 76 32.01 9.97 16.03
N GLY A 77 30.77 10.07 15.58
CA GLY A 77 30.41 10.48 14.21
C GLY A 77 29.96 9.35 13.28
N GLU A 78 30.06 8.08 13.68
CA GLU A 78 29.49 6.97 12.90
C GLU A 78 27.97 6.87 13.06
N ASN A 79 27.27 6.48 11.98
CA ASN A 79 25.83 6.25 11.98
C ASN A 79 25.46 5.26 13.08
N THR A 80 24.68 5.71 14.06
CA THR A 80 24.24 4.93 15.23
C THR A 80 22.95 4.16 14.95
N SER A 81 22.53 3.26 15.84
CA SER A 81 21.27 2.50 15.69
C SER A 81 20.00 3.36 15.48
N PRO A 82 19.87 4.60 16.00
CA PRO A 82 18.76 5.50 15.65
C PRO A 82 18.97 6.32 14.37
N HIS A 83 20.10 6.19 13.67
CA HIS A 83 20.29 6.85 12.37
C HIS A 83 19.27 6.29 11.36
N PRO A 84 18.59 7.13 10.55
CA PRO A 84 17.55 6.70 9.62
C PRO A 84 17.99 5.52 8.74
N ASP A 85 19.22 5.54 8.21
CA ASP A 85 19.75 4.43 7.42
C ASP A 85 19.81 3.08 8.17
N ASN A 86 20.28 3.09 9.42
CA ASN A 86 20.36 1.87 10.23
C ASN A 86 18.97 1.43 10.72
N ALA A 87 18.06 2.38 10.96
CA ALA A 87 16.68 2.10 11.28
C ALA A 87 15.98 1.45 10.07
N ASN A 88 16.21 1.96 8.86
CA ASN A 88 15.68 1.42 7.61
C ASN A 88 16.19 0.00 7.36
N GLU A 89 17.50 -0.24 7.52
CA GLU A 89 18.08 -1.58 7.37
C GLU A 89 17.52 -2.57 8.39
N ARG A 90 17.46 -2.19 9.68
CA ARG A 90 16.88 -3.04 10.73
C ARG A 90 15.39 -3.29 10.49
N ASN A 91 14.65 -2.27 10.12
CA ASN A 91 13.23 -2.39 9.80
C ASN A 91 13.03 -3.29 8.59
N PHE A 92 13.87 -3.19 7.55
CA PHE A 92 13.84 -4.07 6.39
C PHE A 92 14.04 -5.54 6.79
N ILE A 93 15.08 -5.84 7.57
CA ILE A 93 15.36 -7.21 8.06
C ILE A 93 14.22 -7.72 8.95
N THR A 94 13.76 -6.90 9.88
CA THR A 94 12.70 -7.28 10.85
C THR A 94 11.38 -7.49 10.12
N ASN A 95 11.03 -6.62 9.17
CA ASN A 95 9.82 -6.72 8.35
C ASN A 95 9.86 -7.95 7.44
N ALA A 96 11.01 -8.27 6.84
CA ALA A 96 11.17 -9.48 6.04
C ALA A 96 10.93 -10.74 6.88
N LYS A 97 11.50 -10.79 8.10
CA LYS A 97 11.28 -11.91 9.03
C LYS A 97 9.82 -12.01 9.47
N ILE A 98 9.21 -10.90 9.87
CA ILE A 98 7.79 -10.84 10.26
C ILE A 98 6.89 -11.26 9.08
N LYS A 99 7.23 -10.87 7.85
CA LYS A 99 6.49 -11.25 6.65
C LYS A 99 6.54 -12.76 6.43
N GLU A 100 7.70 -13.38 6.59
CA GLU A 100 7.84 -14.84 6.50
C GLU A 100 7.06 -15.56 7.61
N GLU A 101 7.19 -15.11 8.86
CA GLU A 101 6.45 -15.69 9.99
C GLU A 101 4.92 -15.60 9.79
N ARG A 102 4.43 -14.48 9.25
CA ARG A 102 3.01 -14.31 8.89
C ARG A 102 2.58 -15.23 7.76
N ARG A 103 3.44 -15.41 6.75
CA ARG A 103 3.20 -16.32 5.63
C ARG A 103 3.10 -17.76 6.12
N GLU A 104 4.05 -18.22 6.92
CA GLU A 104 4.05 -19.57 7.50
C GLU A 104 2.79 -19.81 8.34
N ALA A 105 2.40 -18.83 9.17
CA ALA A 105 1.17 -18.91 9.96
C ALA A 105 -0.09 -19.00 9.08
N ALA A 106 -0.17 -18.22 8.00
CA ALA A 106 -1.27 -18.27 7.05
C ALA A 106 -1.33 -19.63 6.31
N ILE A 107 -0.18 -20.15 5.87
CA ILE A 107 -0.08 -21.46 5.23
C ILE A 107 -0.60 -22.55 6.17
N GLN A 108 -0.13 -22.56 7.42
CA GLN A 108 -0.55 -23.51 8.42
C GLN A 108 -2.06 -23.45 8.67
N TRP A 109 -2.63 -22.24 8.73
CA TRP A 109 -4.07 -22.05 8.88
C TRP A 109 -4.86 -22.66 7.71
N HIS A 110 -4.45 -22.42 6.46
CA HIS A 110 -5.14 -22.98 5.29
C HIS A 110 -5.01 -24.51 5.20
N LEU A 111 -3.87 -25.07 5.59
CA LEU A 111 -3.66 -26.52 5.64
C LEU A 111 -4.61 -27.18 6.68
N GLU A 112 -4.85 -26.52 7.81
CA GLU A 112 -5.75 -27.02 8.86
C GLU A 112 -7.23 -26.89 8.49
N HIS A 113 -7.61 -25.85 7.75
CA HIS A 113 -9.02 -25.55 7.42
C HIS A 113 -9.46 -26.08 6.03
N GLY A 114 -8.55 -26.69 5.26
CA GLY A 114 -8.84 -27.35 3.98
C GLY A 114 -9.14 -26.40 2.83
N GLU A 115 -8.75 -25.13 2.95
CA GLU A 115 -9.07 -24.08 1.98
C GLU A 115 -7.96 -23.94 0.94
N SER A 116 -7.84 -24.89 0.01
CA SER A 116 -6.82 -24.87 -1.06
C SER A 116 -5.36 -24.89 -0.55
N VAL A 117 -4.44 -25.38 -1.37
CA VAL A 117 -3.02 -25.45 -1.00
C VAL A 117 -2.34 -24.15 -1.43
N PRO A 118 -1.65 -23.44 -0.52
CA PRO A 118 -0.79 -22.32 -0.89
C PRO A 118 0.27 -22.75 -1.91
N LEU A 119 0.53 -21.91 -2.91
CA LEU A 119 1.55 -22.19 -3.90
C LEU A 119 2.95 -22.13 -3.28
N SER A 120 3.78 -23.10 -3.65
CA SER A 120 5.21 -23.08 -3.36
C SER A 120 5.89 -21.91 -4.08
N ASP A 121 7.08 -21.57 -3.60
CA ASP A 121 7.87 -20.48 -4.16
C ASP A 121 8.27 -20.69 -5.63
N GLU A 122 8.49 -21.96 -6.00
CA GLU A 122 8.76 -22.43 -7.36
C GLU A 122 7.53 -22.30 -8.25
N GLU A 123 6.35 -22.71 -7.77
CA GLU A 123 5.10 -22.57 -8.51
C GLU A 123 4.75 -21.09 -8.73
N ILE A 124 4.98 -20.22 -7.74
CA ILE A 124 4.78 -18.78 -7.91
C ILE A 124 5.74 -18.23 -8.99
N LYS A 125 7.01 -18.64 -8.98
CA LYS A 125 7.98 -18.23 -10.01
C LYS A 125 7.53 -18.69 -11.40
N GLU A 126 7.09 -19.93 -11.53
CA GLU A 126 6.59 -20.47 -12.80
C GLU A 126 5.36 -19.70 -13.29
N LYS A 127 4.41 -19.42 -12.40
CA LYS A 127 3.21 -18.63 -12.72
C LYS A 127 3.57 -17.22 -13.16
N VAL A 128 4.50 -16.56 -12.48
CA VAL A 128 4.97 -15.23 -12.86
C VAL A 128 5.68 -15.26 -14.21
N SER A 129 6.51 -16.29 -14.48
CA SER A 129 7.13 -16.47 -15.79
C SER A 129 6.08 -16.63 -16.89
N GLN A 130 5.06 -17.48 -16.68
CA GLN A 130 3.94 -17.66 -17.62
C GLN A 130 3.19 -16.34 -17.86
N ILE A 131 2.88 -15.59 -16.80
CA ILE A 131 2.22 -14.27 -16.91
C ILE A 131 3.07 -13.31 -17.76
N ILE A 132 4.39 -13.32 -17.56
CA ILE A 132 5.30 -12.42 -18.25
C ILE A 132 5.43 -12.77 -19.74
N SER A 133 5.52 -14.06 -20.08
CA SER A 133 5.81 -14.51 -21.45
C SER A 133 4.58 -14.82 -22.31
N ASP A 134 3.44 -15.15 -21.70
CA ASP A 134 2.33 -15.77 -22.44
C ASP A 134 1.08 -14.88 -22.50
N ILE A 135 0.91 -13.94 -21.55
CA ILE A 135 -0.29 -13.11 -21.48
C ILE A 135 -0.13 -11.85 -22.33
N ASP A 136 -0.91 -11.76 -23.39
CA ASP A 136 -1.06 -10.54 -24.19
C ASP A 136 -1.82 -9.45 -23.42
N ILE A 137 -1.24 -8.26 -23.37
CA ILE A 137 -1.77 -7.10 -22.63
C ILE A 137 -2.55 -6.21 -23.60
N GLY A 138 -3.81 -6.59 -23.82
CA GLY A 138 -4.78 -5.91 -24.67
C GLY A 138 -4.29 -5.56 -26.07
N GLY A 139 -3.67 -6.54 -26.73
CA GLY A 139 -3.19 -6.48 -28.11
C GLY A 139 -1.86 -5.76 -28.30
N LEU A 140 -1.16 -5.38 -27.22
CA LEU A 140 0.12 -4.69 -27.29
C LEU A 140 1.33 -5.64 -27.26
N GLY A 141 1.13 -6.93 -27.04
CA GLY A 141 2.19 -7.90 -26.77
C GLY A 141 2.23 -8.32 -25.30
N THR A 142 3.25 -9.11 -24.96
CA THR A 142 3.43 -9.69 -23.62
C THR A 142 4.08 -8.68 -22.68
N LEU A 143 4.04 -8.91 -21.36
CA LEU A 143 4.78 -8.05 -20.43
C LEU A 143 6.29 -8.07 -20.69
N GLN A 144 6.81 -9.19 -21.21
CA GLN A 144 8.20 -9.29 -21.64
C GLN A 144 8.51 -8.34 -22.82
N ASP A 145 7.60 -8.20 -23.77
CA ASP A 145 7.77 -7.27 -24.91
C ASP A 145 7.65 -5.81 -24.45
N LEU A 146 6.71 -5.54 -23.53
CA LEU A 146 6.38 -4.19 -23.09
C LEU A 146 7.46 -3.53 -22.23
N GLN A 147 8.33 -4.30 -21.57
CA GLN A 147 9.40 -3.75 -20.73
C GLN A 147 10.37 -2.86 -21.52
N ASP A 148 10.57 -3.18 -22.81
CA ASP A 148 11.46 -2.47 -23.72
C ASP A 148 10.77 -1.31 -24.45
N VAL A 149 9.46 -1.10 -24.22
CA VAL A 149 8.67 -0.06 -24.89
C VAL A 149 8.57 1.17 -23.97
N PRO A 150 9.35 2.24 -24.19
CA PRO A 150 9.37 3.41 -23.31
C PRO A 150 8.09 4.24 -23.34
N SER A 151 7.21 4.01 -24.33
CA SER A 151 5.92 4.68 -24.43
C SER A 151 4.81 4.05 -23.58
N VAL A 152 5.06 2.87 -23.01
CA VAL A 152 4.05 2.14 -22.24
C VAL A 152 4.31 2.32 -20.75
N ALA A 153 3.29 2.83 -20.06
CA ALA A 153 3.23 2.87 -18.61
C ALA A 153 2.44 1.67 -18.10
N ILE A 154 2.95 0.99 -17.09
CA ILE A 154 2.32 -0.14 -16.41
C ILE A 154 2.19 0.11 -14.91
N TYR A 155 1.12 -0.43 -14.34
CA TYR A 155 0.85 -0.58 -12.92
C TYR A 155 0.44 -2.02 -12.66
N ILE A 156 1.02 -2.65 -11.66
CA ILE A 156 0.62 -3.98 -11.20
C ILE A 156 0.00 -3.82 -9.82
N GLY A 157 -1.16 -4.42 -9.61
CA GLY A 157 -1.81 -4.44 -8.30
C GLY A 157 -2.61 -5.70 -8.06
N GLU A 158 -2.99 -5.90 -6.81
CA GLU A 158 -3.91 -6.93 -6.35
C GLU A 158 -5.22 -6.28 -5.87
N THR A 159 -6.34 -6.98 -6.06
CA THR A 159 -7.60 -6.59 -5.47
C THR A 159 -8.54 -7.77 -5.25
N LYS A 160 -9.29 -7.72 -4.14
CA LYS A 160 -10.50 -8.52 -3.95
C LYS A 160 -11.75 -7.91 -4.62
N ARG A 161 -11.75 -6.59 -4.86
CA ARG A 161 -12.91 -5.86 -5.39
C ARG A 161 -13.09 -6.04 -6.89
N THR A 162 -14.13 -5.42 -7.42
CA THR A 162 -14.29 -5.31 -8.87
C THR A 162 -13.15 -4.49 -9.48
N LEU A 163 -12.59 -4.96 -10.59
CA LEU A 163 -11.48 -4.29 -11.28
C LEU A 163 -11.81 -2.83 -11.65
N LYS A 164 -13.09 -2.56 -11.94
CA LYS A 164 -13.59 -1.22 -12.28
C LYS A 164 -13.39 -0.21 -11.14
N GLU A 165 -13.46 -0.67 -9.89
CA GLU A 165 -13.33 0.19 -8.71
C GLU A 165 -11.88 0.38 -8.30
N GLU A 166 -11.06 -0.68 -8.36
CA GLU A 166 -9.73 -0.66 -7.75
C GLU A 166 -8.59 -0.36 -8.74
N SER A 167 -8.74 -0.67 -10.04
CA SER A 167 -7.61 -0.65 -10.98
C SER A 167 -6.95 0.71 -11.21
N LEU A 168 -7.63 1.79 -10.79
CA LEU A 168 -7.15 3.18 -10.82
C LEU A 168 -7.20 3.84 -9.44
N ALA A 169 -7.47 3.09 -8.37
CA ALA A 169 -7.54 3.62 -7.01
C ALA A 169 -6.19 4.22 -6.56
N TRP A 170 -5.08 3.69 -7.07
CA TRP A 170 -3.71 4.18 -6.84
C TRP A 170 -3.45 5.61 -7.37
N LEU A 171 -4.30 6.13 -8.28
CA LEU A 171 -4.24 7.52 -8.73
C LEU A 171 -4.88 8.50 -7.73
N THR A 172 -5.62 7.99 -6.74
CA THR A 172 -6.27 8.82 -5.72
C THR A 172 -5.39 8.95 -4.47
N LYS A 173 -5.52 10.05 -3.72
CA LYS A 173 -4.80 10.27 -2.44
C LYS A 173 -5.33 9.37 -1.31
N ARG A 174 -5.34 8.06 -1.48
CA ARG A 174 -5.77 7.12 -0.43
C ARG A 174 -4.56 6.57 0.33
N GLY A 175 -4.55 6.83 1.64
CA GLY A 175 -3.53 6.31 2.56
C GLY A 175 -2.16 6.97 2.40
N LYS A 176 -1.12 6.31 2.92
CA LYS A 176 0.27 6.79 2.86
C LYS A 176 0.92 6.64 1.47
N CYS A 177 0.26 5.92 0.55
CA CYS A 177 0.75 5.73 -0.82
C CYS A 177 0.34 6.94 -1.67
N ARG A 178 1.21 7.95 -1.75
CA ARG A 178 0.97 9.13 -2.58
C ARG A 178 0.92 8.74 -4.07
N PRO A 179 -0.03 9.30 -4.85
CA PRO A 179 -0.14 8.99 -6.27
C PRO A 179 1.18 9.32 -6.99
N VAL A 180 1.57 8.48 -7.94
CA VAL A 180 2.79 8.70 -8.73
C VAL A 180 2.55 9.78 -9.80
N LEU A 181 1.34 9.86 -10.34
CA LEU A 181 0.97 10.78 -11.40
C LEU A 181 -0.01 11.84 -10.90
N VAL A 182 0.29 13.09 -11.19
CA VAL A 182 -0.58 14.26 -10.97
C VAL A 182 -0.60 15.15 -12.20
N HIS A 183 -1.59 16.03 -12.28
CA HIS A 183 -1.57 17.12 -13.25
C HIS A 183 -0.37 18.05 -13.01
N SER A 184 0.01 18.83 -14.02
CA SER A 184 1.12 19.80 -13.90
C SER A 184 0.89 20.85 -12.80
N ASP A 185 -0.37 21.14 -12.47
CA ASP A 185 -0.82 22.01 -11.37
C ASP A 185 -0.91 21.31 -10.01
N HIS A 186 -0.42 20.08 -9.88
CA HIS A 186 -0.52 19.20 -8.70
C HIS A 186 -1.93 18.70 -8.35
N SER A 187 -2.94 18.97 -9.18
CA SER A 187 -4.27 18.41 -8.96
C SER A 187 -4.30 16.89 -9.22
N THR A 188 -5.17 16.20 -8.49
CA THR A 188 -5.31 14.74 -8.58
C THR A 188 -6.07 14.35 -9.85
N ILE A 189 -5.58 13.31 -10.52
CA ILE A 189 -6.20 12.76 -11.73
C ILE A 189 -7.45 11.96 -11.33
N THR A 190 -8.61 12.30 -11.89
CA THR A 190 -9.84 11.53 -11.66
C THR A 190 -9.83 10.23 -12.47
N MET A 191 -10.52 9.18 -11.99
CA MET A 191 -10.62 7.90 -12.71
C MET A 191 -11.20 8.07 -14.12
N LYS A 192 -12.19 8.96 -14.29
CA LYS A 192 -12.79 9.25 -15.59
C LYS A 192 -11.75 9.84 -16.56
N THR A 193 -10.99 10.84 -16.09
CA THR A 193 -9.90 11.45 -16.87
C THR A 193 -8.83 10.41 -17.23
N ALA A 194 -8.46 9.55 -16.28
CA ALA A 194 -7.47 8.49 -16.51
C ALA A 194 -7.87 7.54 -17.65
N VAL A 195 -9.14 7.12 -17.70
CA VAL A 195 -9.62 6.24 -18.77
C VAL A 195 -9.79 6.99 -20.09
N GLU A 196 -10.55 8.10 -20.08
CA GLU A 196 -10.97 8.79 -21.32
C GLU A 196 -9.84 9.58 -21.96
N VAL A 197 -9.03 10.28 -21.16
CA VAL A 197 -7.99 11.20 -21.64
C VAL A 197 -6.64 10.51 -21.66
N TYR A 198 -6.31 9.70 -20.66
CA TYR A 198 -4.99 9.07 -20.56
C TYR A 198 -4.97 7.64 -21.08
N GLY A 199 -6.11 7.11 -21.52
CA GLY A 199 -6.21 5.81 -22.18
C GLY A 199 -5.80 4.66 -21.28
N PHE A 200 -5.94 4.78 -19.96
CA PHE A 200 -5.68 3.67 -19.05
C PHE A 200 -6.69 2.55 -19.28
N LYS A 201 -6.17 1.32 -19.35
CA LYS A 201 -6.93 0.07 -19.43
C LYS A 201 -6.40 -0.89 -18.39
N SER A 202 -7.23 -1.84 -17.95
CA SER A 202 -6.89 -2.79 -16.89
C SER A 202 -7.28 -4.20 -17.30
N GLN A 203 -6.40 -5.16 -17.04
CA GLN A 203 -6.61 -6.57 -17.38
C GLN A 203 -6.20 -7.45 -16.19
N ILE A 204 -7.04 -8.43 -15.86
CA ILE A 204 -6.73 -9.44 -14.85
C ILE A 204 -5.74 -10.43 -15.48
N VAL A 205 -4.65 -10.72 -14.78
CA VAL A 205 -3.59 -11.63 -15.24
C VAL A 205 -3.48 -12.89 -14.38
N TYR A 206 -4.03 -12.87 -13.16
CA TYR A 206 -4.07 -14.03 -12.28
C TYR A 206 -5.24 -13.92 -11.30
N GLU A 207 -5.85 -15.06 -10.99
CA GLU A 207 -6.97 -15.16 -10.05
C GLU A 207 -6.70 -16.29 -9.04
N SER A 208 -7.07 -16.07 -7.79
CA SER A 208 -6.90 -17.03 -6.70
C SER A 208 -7.98 -16.85 -5.64
N SER A 209 -8.45 -17.96 -5.07
CA SER A 209 -9.31 -17.93 -3.86
C SER A 209 -8.53 -17.60 -2.59
N LEU A 210 -7.20 -17.69 -2.64
CA LEU A 210 -6.29 -17.39 -1.53
C LEU A 210 -5.57 -16.07 -1.76
N LEU A 211 -5.72 -15.12 -0.82
CA LEU A 211 -4.99 -13.84 -0.84
C LEU A 211 -3.50 -14.10 -0.84
N LEU A 212 -3.06 -15.09 -0.05
CA LEU A 212 -1.66 -15.44 0.06
C LEU A 212 -1.01 -15.72 -1.30
N ASN A 213 -1.71 -16.44 -2.19
CA ASN A 213 -1.22 -16.73 -3.53
C ASN A 213 -1.28 -15.48 -4.43
N ALA A 214 -2.38 -14.72 -4.37
CA ALA A 214 -2.54 -13.51 -5.17
C ALA A 214 -1.47 -12.45 -4.82
N SER A 215 -1.28 -12.15 -3.53
CA SER A 215 -0.25 -11.23 -3.05
C SER A 215 1.16 -11.72 -3.38
N ALA A 216 1.44 -13.03 -3.27
CA ALA A 216 2.76 -13.54 -3.63
C ALA A 216 3.06 -13.43 -5.13
N VAL A 217 2.05 -13.65 -5.98
CA VAL A 217 2.16 -13.44 -7.43
C VAL A 217 2.34 -11.95 -7.75
N GLU A 218 1.52 -11.06 -7.15
CA GLU A 218 1.65 -9.61 -7.30
C GLU A 218 3.06 -9.12 -6.91
N ASP A 219 3.55 -9.49 -5.72
CA ASP A 219 4.85 -9.09 -5.21
C ASP A 219 5.99 -9.52 -6.14
N LYS A 220 5.99 -10.78 -6.60
CA LYS A 220 7.03 -11.28 -7.51
C LYS A 220 6.91 -10.64 -8.90
N LEU A 221 5.70 -10.35 -9.37
CA LEU A 221 5.48 -9.67 -10.64
C LEU A 221 5.95 -8.22 -10.58
N GLN A 222 5.62 -7.47 -9.52
CA GLN A 222 6.14 -6.12 -9.28
C GLN A 222 7.66 -6.11 -9.19
N ALA A 223 8.26 -7.06 -8.46
CA ALA A 223 9.71 -7.19 -8.31
C ALA A 223 10.41 -7.40 -9.66
N ALA A 224 9.83 -8.20 -10.57
CA ALA A 224 10.38 -8.43 -11.90
C ALA A 224 10.53 -7.12 -12.71
N PHE A 225 9.66 -6.15 -12.50
CA PHE A 225 9.66 -4.86 -13.21
C PHE A 225 10.17 -3.67 -12.37
N MET A 226 10.80 -3.91 -11.21
CA MET A 226 11.37 -2.84 -10.39
C MET A 226 12.51 -2.10 -11.06
N HIS A 227 13.18 -2.71 -12.05
CA HIS A 227 14.24 -2.07 -12.83
C HIS A 227 13.72 -0.99 -13.80
N LEU A 228 12.40 -0.95 -14.08
CA LEU A 228 11.79 0.05 -14.95
C LEU A 228 11.76 1.44 -14.31
N LYS A 229 11.82 2.47 -15.16
CA LYS A 229 11.83 3.87 -14.71
C LYS A 229 10.48 4.27 -14.09
N LEU A 230 10.52 4.68 -12.81
CA LEU A 230 9.37 5.20 -12.06
C LEU A 230 8.72 6.40 -12.77
N GLY A 231 7.39 6.39 -12.79
CA GLY A 231 6.51 7.42 -13.33
C GLY A 231 6.39 7.42 -14.86
N SER A 232 7.42 7.03 -15.62
CA SER A 232 7.31 6.91 -17.08
C SER A 232 6.85 5.54 -17.56
N GLN A 233 7.48 4.47 -17.06
CA GLN A 233 7.14 3.09 -17.40
C GLN A 233 6.51 2.37 -16.22
N ARG A 234 7.00 2.59 -15.00
CA ARG A 234 6.50 1.95 -13.78
C ARG A 234 5.65 2.93 -12.96
N GLN A 235 4.43 2.56 -12.56
CA GLN A 235 3.52 3.46 -11.83
C GLN A 235 3.32 3.11 -10.34
N TRP A 236 4.12 2.20 -9.79
CA TRP A 236 4.17 1.91 -8.37
C TRP A 236 5.57 2.23 -7.81
N ARG A 237 5.61 2.65 -6.54
CA ARG A 237 6.86 3.08 -5.89
C ARG A 237 7.62 1.89 -5.33
N GLU A 238 6.90 1.04 -4.62
CA GLU A 238 7.43 -0.08 -3.85
C GLU A 238 6.61 -1.33 -4.16
N CYS A 239 7.23 -2.50 -3.98
CA CYS A 239 6.48 -3.74 -4.03
C CYS A 239 5.54 -3.82 -2.83
N GLY A 240 4.40 -4.50 -3.01
CA GLY A 240 3.49 -4.82 -1.92
C GLY A 240 4.24 -5.37 -0.70
N MET A 241 3.93 -4.83 0.48
CA MET A 241 4.48 -5.36 1.73
C MET A 241 3.76 -6.65 2.18
N GLY A 242 2.83 -7.15 1.37
CA GLY A 242 1.88 -8.21 1.75
C GLY A 242 0.92 -7.73 2.83
N ARG A 243 -0.38 -7.98 2.67
CA ARG A 243 -1.34 -7.74 3.76
C ARG A 243 -1.22 -8.85 4.80
N SER A 244 -1.48 -8.53 6.07
CA SER A 244 -1.06 -9.38 7.21
C SER A 244 -1.88 -10.63 7.48
N SER A 245 -3.04 -10.84 6.85
CA SER A 245 -3.82 -12.08 6.95
C SER A 245 -5.18 -11.96 6.27
N ASP A 246 -5.71 -13.08 5.78
CA ASP A 246 -7.13 -13.27 5.43
C ASP A 246 -8.08 -13.23 6.66
N MET A 247 -7.54 -13.21 7.88
CA MET A 247 -8.30 -13.38 9.12
C MET A 247 -9.38 -12.30 9.39
N ASP A 248 -9.25 -11.11 8.81
CA ASP A 248 -10.20 -10.02 9.01
C ASP A 248 -11.26 -9.90 7.90
N ASP A 249 -11.13 -10.68 6.81
CA ASP A 249 -12.05 -10.64 5.67
C ASP A 249 -13.12 -11.74 5.82
N VAL A 250 -14.12 -11.47 6.65
CA VAL A 250 -15.24 -12.37 7.00
C VAL A 250 -16.39 -12.33 5.96
N GLU A 251 -16.23 -11.59 4.87
CA GLU A 251 -17.25 -11.51 3.81
C GLU A 251 -17.10 -12.67 2.81
N GLU A 252 -18.18 -13.00 2.08
CA GLU A 252 -18.29 -14.15 1.19
C GLU A 252 -17.04 -14.31 0.30
N LYS A 253 -16.57 -15.56 0.11
CA LYS A 253 -15.31 -15.91 -0.58
C LYS A 253 -15.18 -15.26 -1.97
N GLU A 254 -14.66 -14.04 -2.02
CA GLU A 254 -14.34 -13.32 -3.25
C GLU A 254 -13.01 -13.84 -3.81
N VAL A 255 -12.93 -13.97 -5.14
CA VAL A 255 -11.71 -14.35 -5.84
C VAL A 255 -10.79 -13.13 -5.91
N TYR A 256 -9.62 -13.25 -5.29
CA TYR A 256 -8.54 -12.27 -5.37
C TYR A 256 -7.96 -12.24 -6.79
N LYS A 257 -7.71 -11.04 -7.29
CA LYS A 257 -7.27 -10.80 -8.67
C LYS A 257 -5.97 -10.00 -8.66
N VAL A 258 -4.97 -10.48 -9.37
CA VAL A 258 -3.81 -9.69 -9.76
C VAL A 258 -4.10 -9.13 -11.14
N PHE A 259 -3.89 -7.83 -11.31
CA PHE A 259 -4.18 -7.12 -12.54
C PHE A 259 -3.03 -6.22 -12.98
N VAL A 260 -3.01 -5.93 -14.27
CA VAL A 260 -2.13 -4.95 -14.90
C VAL A 260 -2.99 -3.82 -15.43
N THR A 261 -2.70 -2.60 -14.98
CA THR A 261 -3.24 -1.37 -15.55
C THR A 261 -2.17 -0.75 -16.44
N TYR A 262 -2.49 -0.41 -17.68
CA TYR A 262 -1.52 0.06 -18.67
C TYR A 262 -2.04 1.25 -19.48
N SER A 263 -1.11 2.07 -19.99
CA SER A 263 -1.41 3.18 -20.90
C SER A 263 -0.26 3.44 -21.87
N THR A 264 -0.59 3.73 -23.13
CA THR A 264 0.36 4.15 -24.18
C THR A 264 0.50 5.69 -24.29
N GLN A 265 -0.31 6.45 -23.55
CA GLN A 265 -0.39 7.90 -23.68
C GLN A 265 0.42 8.65 -22.61
N VAL A 266 0.58 8.05 -21.43
CA VAL A 266 1.25 8.67 -20.27
C VAL A 266 2.64 9.20 -20.62
N ALA A 267 3.46 8.42 -21.34
CA ALA A 267 4.81 8.83 -21.71
C ALA A 267 4.83 10.08 -22.61
N LYS A 268 3.83 10.23 -23.50
CA LYS A 268 3.67 11.42 -24.34
C LYS A 268 3.24 12.63 -23.50
N LEU A 269 2.26 12.44 -22.63
CA LEU A 269 1.73 13.51 -21.77
C LEU A 269 2.75 14.03 -20.75
N LEU A 270 3.66 13.16 -20.28
CA LEU A 270 4.82 13.55 -19.46
C LEU A 270 5.81 14.41 -20.25
N LYS A 271 6.09 14.06 -21.51
CA LYS A 271 6.97 14.87 -22.39
C LYS A 271 6.37 16.23 -22.70
N GLU A 272 5.05 16.31 -22.82
CA GLU A 272 4.31 17.54 -23.07
C GLU A 272 4.13 18.41 -21.80
N GLY A 273 4.45 17.87 -20.61
CA GLY A 273 4.30 18.59 -19.35
C GLY A 273 2.84 18.78 -18.91
N ILE A 274 1.91 17.97 -19.42
CA ILE A 274 0.49 17.99 -19.02
C ILE A 274 0.29 17.31 -17.67
N ILE A 275 1.01 16.20 -17.48
CA ILE A 275 1.10 15.47 -16.22
C ILE A 275 2.55 15.46 -15.76
N LYS A 276 2.77 15.28 -14.46
CA LYS A 276 4.09 15.14 -13.87
C LYS A 276 4.13 14.02 -12.83
N ILE A 277 5.34 13.56 -12.57
CA ILE A 277 5.62 12.57 -11.54
C ILE A 277 5.66 13.33 -10.22
N GLN A 278 4.76 13.03 -9.30
CA GLN A 278 4.87 13.53 -7.93
C GLN A 278 5.98 12.73 -7.27
N LEU A 279 7.12 13.35 -6.97
CA LEU A 279 8.09 12.73 -6.08
C LEU A 279 7.55 12.83 -4.65
N ASP A 280 7.88 11.86 -3.81
CA ASP A 280 7.67 12.01 -2.37
C ASP A 280 8.73 13.01 -1.93
N GLU A 281 8.51 14.29 -2.24
CA GLU A 281 9.16 15.34 -1.48
C GLU A 281 8.57 15.19 -0.09
N ASP A 282 9.46 14.91 0.86
CA ASP A 282 9.22 14.82 2.29
C ASP A 282 8.47 16.09 2.69
N GLU A 283 7.14 16.08 2.59
CA GLU A 283 6.31 16.87 3.48
C GLU A 283 6.61 16.24 4.84
N ASP A 284 7.69 16.77 5.45
CA ASP A 284 7.95 16.73 6.87
C ASP A 284 6.59 16.77 7.55
N ASP A 285 6.35 15.80 8.44
CA ASP A 285 5.17 15.68 9.27
C ASP A 285 4.94 16.99 10.06
N ASP A 286 4.42 18.03 9.40
CA ASP A 286 3.79 19.21 10.00
C ASP A 286 2.38 18.83 10.47
N ASP A 287 2.21 17.59 10.95
CA ASP A 287 1.18 17.20 11.92
C ASP A 287 1.51 17.98 13.21
N ASP A 288 1.04 19.23 13.30
CA ASP A 288 0.53 19.90 14.51
C ASP A 288 0.54 21.45 14.39
N GLU A 289 -0.14 22.03 13.40
CA GLU A 289 -0.74 23.37 13.56
C GLU A 289 -2.27 23.27 13.52
N GLU A 290 -2.84 22.78 14.62
CA GLU A 290 -4.25 23.01 14.96
C GLU A 290 -4.50 24.53 15.01
N GLU A 291 -5.19 25.07 14.00
CA GLU A 291 -5.84 26.38 14.10
C GLU A 291 -6.87 26.34 15.24
N GLU A 292 -6.56 26.98 16.37
CA GLU A 292 -7.49 27.20 17.48
C GLU A 292 -8.60 28.18 17.04
N GLU A 293 -9.70 27.67 16.45
CA GLU A 293 -10.96 28.41 16.44
C GLU A 293 -11.61 28.33 17.84
N GLU A 294 -11.51 29.42 18.60
CA GLU A 294 -12.26 29.63 19.84
C GLU A 294 -13.78 29.61 19.57
N VAL A 295 -14.45 28.48 19.78
CA VAL A 295 -15.92 28.42 19.81
C VAL A 295 -16.41 28.73 21.24
N PRO A 296 -17.16 29.83 21.47
CA PRO A 296 -17.73 30.13 22.78
C PRO A 296 -18.85 29.14 23.13
N LYS A 297 -18.70 28.49 24.30
CA LYS A 297 -19.66 27.53 24.87
C LYS A 297 -21.00 28.19 25.20
N VAL A 298 -21.99 28.06 24.31
CA VAL A 298 -23.40 28.36 24.63
C VAL A 298 -23.99 27.23 25.49
N LYS A 299 -24.29 27.54 26.75
CA LYS A 299 -25.05 26.68 27.66
C LYS A 299 -26.47 26.48 27.10
N LYS A 300 -26.79 25.28 26.58
CA LYS A 300 -28.19 24.90 26.33
C LYS A 300 -28.81 24.27 27.58
N SER A 301 -29.81 24.98 28.09
CA SER A 301 -30.67 24.58 29.18
C SER A 301 -31.51 23.36 28.79
N ARG A 302 -31.56 22.44 29.75
CA ARG A 302 -32.42 21.26 29.81
C ARG A 302 -33.88 21.71 29.91
N ARG A 303 -34.71 21.35 28.94
CA ARG A 303 -36.18 21.37 29.09
C ARG A 303 -36.78 20.05 28.66
N GLU A 304 -37.61 19.55 29.57
CA GLU A 304 -38.45 18.38 29.49
C GLU A 304 -39.64 18.59 28.54
N ALA A 305 -40.02 17.52 27.83
CA ALA A 305 -41.37 17.19 27.34
C ALA A 305 -41.28 15.72 26.88
N SER A 306 -41.89 14.73 27.52
CA SER A 306 -43.32 14.42 27.71
C SER A 306 -44.10 14.22 26.41
N LEU A 307 -44.81 13.08 26.37
CA LEU A 307 -45.90 12.62 25.49
C LEU A 307 -45.57 11.73 24.26
N LYS A 308 -45.76 10.42 24.49
CA LYS A 308 -46.83 9.55 23.93
C LYS A 308 -47.18 9.67 22.44
N THR A 309 -46.96 8.53 21.76
CA THR A 309 -47.82 7.85 20.76
C THR A 309 -48.57 8.70 19.72
N THR A 310 -48.27 8.45 18.45
CA THR A 310 -49.29 8.12 17.43
C THR A 310 -48.66 7.44 16.22
N GLN A 311 -49.37 6.41 15.74
CA GLN A 311 -49.18 5.76 14.44
C GLN A 311 -49.35 6.77 13.30
N GLY A 312 -48.57 6.63 12.22
CA GLY A 312 -48.94 7.27 10.96
C GLY A 312 -47.84 7.40 9.92
N LYS A 313 -47.80 6.42 9.00
CA LYS A 313 -47.55 6.57 7.55
C LYS A 313 -46.28 7.32 7.11
N GLY A 314 -45.33 6.51 6.62
CA GLY A 314 -44.92 6.56 5.21
C GLY A 314 -43.99 7.69 4.78
N ARG A 315 -42.76 7.30 4.45
CA ARG A 315 -42.02 7.77 3.26
C ARG A 315 -40.86 6.81 3.01
N GLY A 316 -41.04 5.94 2.02
CA GLY A 316 -39.98 5.08 1.51
C GLY A 316 -38.88 5.95 0.90
N CYS A 317 -37.67 5.81 1.42
CA CYS A 317 -36.48 6.32 0.78
C CYS A 317 -36.03 5.27 -0.24
N VAL A 318 -36.60 5.33 -1.44
CA VAL A 318 -36.08 4.62 -2.61
C VAL A 318 -34.83 5.35 -3.05
N ARG A 319 -33.64 4.87 -2.67
CA ARG A 319 -32.39 5.28 -3.32
C ARG A 319 -32.35 4.64 -4.70
N ARG A 320 -32.80 5.39 -5.69
CA ARG A 320 -32.69 5.06 -7.10
C ARG A 320 -31.27 5.42 -7.54
N PHE A 321 -30.35 4.45 -7.49
CA PHE A 321 -29.10 4.55 -8.25
C PHE A 321 -29.45 4.27 -9.72
N THR A 322 -29.43 5.30 -10.56
CA THR A 322 -29.45 5.12 -12.01
C THR A 322 -28.04 4.74 -12.44
N TYR A 323 -27.81 3.45 -12.64
CA TYR A 323 -26.69 2.99 -13.45
C TYR A 323 -27.01 3.35 -14.90
N GLY A 324 -26.16 4.19 -15.50
CA GLY A 324 -26.18 4.40 -16.93
C GLY A 324 -25.90 3.07 -17.63
N ASN A 325 -26.82 2.68 -18.52
CA ASN A 325 -26.65 1.56 -19.43
C ASN A 325 -25.39 1.80 -20.27
N TYR A 326 -24.36 0.99 -20.05
CA TYR A 326 -23.34 0.76 -21.05
C TYR A 326 -23.57 -0.63 -21.62
N VAL A 327 -24.01 -0.65 -22.88
CA VAL A 327 -23.96 -1.82 -23.74
C VAL A 327 -22.50 -1.97 -24.14
N TRP A 328 -21.84 -3.02 -23.67
CA TRP A 328 -20.59 -3.49 -24.28
C TRP A 328 -20.99 -4.57 -25.27
N GLU A 329 -20.78 -4.30 -26.56
CA GLU A 329 -20.92 -5.29 -27.62
C GLU A 329 -19.79 -6.32 -27.46
N ASN A 330 -20.17 -7.54 -27.10
CA ASN A 330 -19.31 -8.71 -27.27
C ASN A 330 -19.10 -8.91 -28.77
N THR A 331 -17.92 -8.58 -29.27
CA THR A 331 -17.48 -9.00 -30.61
C THR A 331 -16.92 -10.42 -30.53
N ASN A 332 -17.81 -11.40 -30.33
CA ASN A 332 -17.55 -12.77 -30.76
C ASN A 332 -17.87 -12.82 -32.25
N GLY A 333 -16.83 -12.79 -33.09
CA GLY A 333 -16.95 -13.07 -34.51
C GLY A 333 -17.33 -14.54 -34.72
N GLU A 334 -18.62 -14.80 -34.92
CA GLU A 334 -19.10 -15.97 -35.63
C GLU A 334 -18.59 -15.87 -37.07
N SER A 335 -17.77 -16.85 -37.48
CA SER A 335 -17.45 -17.08 -38.89
C SER A 335 -18.18 -18.35 -39.30
N ASP A 336 -19.30 -18.16 -39.98
CA ASP A 336 -19.93 -19.18 -40.79
C ASP A 336 -18.99 -19.53 -41.95
N SER A 337 -18.60 -20.80 -42.03
CA SER A 337 -18.16 -21.39 -43.29
C SER A 337 -18.68 -22.82 -43.37
N ASP A 338 -19.84 -22.93 -43.99
CA ASP A 338 -20.37 -24.16 -44.56
C ASP A 338 -19.35 -24.75 -45.53
N SER A 339 -18.89 -25.96 -45.24
CA SER A 339 -18.40 -26.87 -46.28
C SER A 339 -18.77 -28.30 -45.90
N ASP A 340 -19.86 -28.75 -46.50
CA ASP A 340 -20.25 -30.15 -46.61
C ASP A 340 -19.12 -30.95 -47.26
N VAL A 341 -18.59 -31.93 -46.54
CA VAL A 341 -17.77 -32.99 -47.14
C VAL A 341 -18.35 -34.33 -46.69
N ASP A 342 -19.05 -34.96 -47.64
CA ASP A 342 -19.50 -36.34 -47.60
C ASP A 342 -18.31 -37.28 -47.31
N VAL A 343 -18.41 -38.06 -46.24
CA VAL A 343 -17.49 -39.19 -45.99
C VAL A 343 -18.27 -40.49 -46.01
N ASP A 344 -18.02 -41.24 -47.08
CA ASP A 344 -18.52 -42.58 -47.37
C ASP A 344 -18.32 -43.56 -46.21
N VAL A 345 -19.41 -44.26 -45.86
CA VAL A 345 -19.42 -45.42 -44.96
C VAL A 345 -19.37 -46.70 -45.80
N PRO A 346 -18.35 -47.57 -45.65
CA PRO A 346 -18.47 -48.96 -46.06
C PRO A 346 -19.02 -49.80 -44.89
N LYS A 347 -20.23 -50.30 -45.09
CA LYS A 347 -20.76 -51.45 -44.36
C LYS A 347 -19.96 -52.71 -44.73
N GLY A 348 -19.53 -53.47 -43.74
CA GLY A 348 -19.81 -54.91 -43.77
C GLY A 348 -18.72 -55.90 -43.38
N TRP A 349 -19.16 -56.83 -42.51
CA TRP A 349 -18.83 -58.26 -42.42
C TRP A 349 -17.70 -58.69 -41.49
N GLY A 350 -18.03 -59.61 -40.56
CA GLY A 350 -17.05 -60.43 -39.86
C GLY A 350 -17.51 -60.95 -38.50
N THR A 351 -18.26 -62.06 -38.49
CA THR A 351 -18.57 -62.90 -37.33
C THR A 351 -17.36 -63.70 -36.81
N LEU A 352 -17.53 -64.33 -35.63
CA LEU A 352 -16.67 -65.30 -34.89
C LEU A 352 -15.80 -64.63 -33.80
N GLY A 353 -15.76 -65.04 -32.55
CA GLY A 353 -16.17 -66.28 -31.89
C GLY A 353 -15.10 -66.69 -30.87
N ALA A 354 -15.50 -66.83 -29.60
CA ALA A 354 -14.83 -67.56 -28.50
C ALA A 354 -13.49 -67.05 -27.92
N LYS A 355 -13.46 -66.80 -26.60
CA LYS A 355 -12.92 -67.79 -25.63
C LYS A 355 -13.13 -67.37 -24.17
N LYS A 356 -13.69 -68.30 -23.40
CA LYS A 356 -13.70 -68.35 -21.93
C LYS A 356 -12.25 -68.41 -21.41
N ARG A 357 -11.99 -67.73 -20.29
CA ARG A 357 -10.91 -68.07 -19.36
C ARG A 357 -11.49 -68.23 -17.96
N LYS A 358 -11.48 -69.49 -17.49
CA LYS A 358 -11.38 -69.84 -16.07
C LYS A 358 -10.11 -70.66 -15.93
N LYS A 359 -9.25 -70.27 -15.01
CA LYS A 359 -8.66 -71.15 -14.01
C LYS A 359 -8.43 -70.33 -12.76
#